data_AF-A0A099WKA3-F1
#
_entry.id   AF-A0A099WKA3-F1
#
_cell.length_a   1.000
_cell.length_b   1.000
_cell.length_c   1.000
_cell.angle_alpha   90.00
_cell.angle_beta   90.00
_cell.angle_gamma   90.00
#
_symmetry.space_group_name_H-M   'P 1'
#
loop_
_entity.id
_entity.type
_entity.pdbx_description
1 polymer ?
#
loop_
_entity_poly.entity_id
_entity_poly.type
_entity_poly.pdbx_seq_one_letter_code
_entity_poly.pdbx_strand_id
1 'polypeptide(L)' 'MQPFFEKLKLELLAINPNFSEDEALWWVEMLWTDFEASYAKAGYPYRGNEYTYDYVSKQIKQHGASLHLVERKER' A
#
# COMPACT_ATOMS: atom_id res chain seq x y z
N MET A 1 4.74 -0.29 -12.20
CA MET A 1 3.76 0.11 -11.18
C MET A 1 2.52 -0.78 -11.22
N GLN A 2 1.74 -0.80 -12.31
CA GLN A 2 0.50 -1.61 -12.42
C GLN A 2 0.67 -3.11 -12.07
N PRO A 3 1.72 -3.84 -12.50
CA PRO A 3 1.92 -5.24 -12.09
C PRO A 3 2.23 -5.42 -10.59
N PHE A 4 2.78 -4.41 -9.93
CA PHE A 4 3.02 -4.43 -8.48
C PHE A 4 1.74 -4.16 -7.70
N PHE A 5 0.88 -3.28 -8.22
CA PHE A 5 -0.41 -2.98 -7.59
C PHE A 5 -1.30 -4.21 -7.55
N GLU A 6 -1.39 -4.95 -8.65
CA GLU A 6 -2.20 -6.17 -8.68
C GLU A 6 -1.69 -7.21 -7.67
N LYS A 7 -0.37 -7.39 -7.56
CA LYS A 7 0.23 -8.30 -6.55
C LYS A 7 -0.09 -7.86 -5.13
N LEU A 8 0.10 -6.58 -4.80
CA LEU A 8 -0.16 -6.03 -3.47
C LEU A 8 -1.66 -6.07 -3.13
N LYS A 9 -2.54 -5.83 -4.11
CA LYS A 9 -4.00 -5.94 -3.96
C LYS A 9 -4.38 -7.37 -3.57
N LEU A 10 -3.86 -8.35 -4.28
CA LEU A 10 -4.10 -9.77 -3.98
C LEU A 10 -3.53 -10.15 -2.60
N GLU A 11 -2.35 -9.66 -2.23
CA GLU A 11 -1.79 -9.86 -0.89
C GLU A 11 -2.69 -9.28 0.22
N LEU A 12 -3.25 -8.09 0.01
CA LEU A 12 -4.13 -7.44 0.99
C LEU A 12 -5.48 -8.16 1.11
N LEU A 13 -6.11 -8.54 -0.01
CA LEU A 13 -7.36 -9.30 -0.01
C LEU A 13 -7.19 -10.67 0.66
N ALA A 14 -6.03 -11.32 0.49
CA ALA A 14 -5.75 -12.61 1.11
C ALA A 14 -5.72 -12.55 2.64
N ILE A 15 -5.37 -11.40 3.24
CA ILE A 15 -5.25 -11.24 4.70
C ILE A 15 -6.37 -10.41 5.32
N ASN A 16 -7.17 -9.72 4.52
CA ASN A 16 -8.26 -8.89 4.99
C ASN A 16 -9.53 -9.12 4.14
N PRO A 17 -10.40 -10.05 4.55
CA PRO A 17 -11.63 -10.37 3.83
C PRO A 17 -12.71 -9.28 3.92
N ASN A 18 -12.48 -8.20 4.68
CA ASN A 18 -13.41 -7.09 4.81
C ASN A 18 -13.31 -6.07 3.66
N PHE A 19 -12.28 -6.18 2.81
CA PHE A 19 -12.14 -5.30 1.66
C PHE A 19 -12.76 -5.90 0.39
N SER A 20 -13.44 -5.05 -0.37
CA SER A 20 -13.67 -5.25 -1.80
C SER A 20 -12.37 -5.06 -2.59
N GLU A 21 -12.34 -5.50 -3.86
CA GLU A 21 -11.18 -5.30 -4.72
C GLU A 21 -10.81 -3.81 -4.89
N ASP A 22 -11.82 -2.95 -5.04
CA ASP A 22 -11.62 -1.51 -5.21
C ASP A 22 -11.04 -0.86 -3.94
N GLU A 23 -11.53 -1.26 -2.76
CA GLU A 23 -10.99 -0.76 -1.49
C GLU A 23 -9.55 -1.23 -1.27
N ALA A 24 -9.24 -2.49 -1.59
CA ALA A 24 -7.89 -3.01 -1.49
C ALA A 24 -6.94 -2.29 -2.44
N LEU A 25 -7.35 -2.05 -3.69
CA LEU A 25 -6.56 -1.31 -4.66
C LEU A 25 -6.31 0.13 -4.19
N TRP A 26 -7.34 0.82 -3.70
CA TRP A 26 -7.21 2.17 -3.18
C TRP A 26 -6.20 2.25 -2.02
N TRP A 27 -6.24 1.30 -1.08
CA TRP A 27 -5.26 1.23 0.01
C TRP A 27 -3.84 1.00 -0.48
N VAL A 28 -3.66 0.14 -1.48
CA VAL A 28 -2.35 -0.10 -2.11
C VAL A 28 -1.82 1.17 -2.76
N GLU A 29 -2.64 1.88 -3.52
CA GLU A 29 -2.28 3.14 -4.17
C GLU A 29 -1.93 4.23 -3.15
N MET A 30 -2.71 4.32 -2.08
CA MET A 30 -2.49 5.26 -0.98
C MET A 30 -1.14 4.98 -0.29
N LEU A 31 -0.90 3.74 0.16
CA LEU A 31 0.33 3.35 0.85
C LEU A 31 1.56 3.57 -0.02
N TRP A 32 1.46 3.26 -1.31
CA TRP A 32 2.54 3.49 -2.26
C TRP A 32 2.86 4.97 -2.40
N THR A 33 1.85 5.80 -2.62
CA THR A 33 2.01 7.24 -2.83
C THR A 33 2.53 7.93 -1.57
N ASP A 34 2.02 7.56 -0.39
CA ASP A 34 2.47 8.11 0.89
C ASP A 34 3.94 7.73 1.15
N PHE A 35 4.35 6.51 0.81
CA PHE A 35 5.75 6.12 0.90
C PHE A 35 6.63 6.93 -0.05
N GLU A 36 6.30 7.03 -1.34
CA GLU A 36 7.12 7.77 -2.31
C GLU A 36 7.24 9.25 -1.94
N ALA A 37 6.13 9.87 -1.48
CA ALA A 37 6.12 11.25 -0.99
C ALA A 37 6.99 11.43 0.26
N SER A 38 6.89 10.52 1.23
CA SER A 38 7.68 10.58 2.47
C SER A 38 9.16 10.35 2.22
N TYR A 39 9.49 9.41 1.34
CA TYR A 39 10.84 9.06 0.96
C TYR A 39 11.54 10.21 0.22
N ALA A 40 10.82 10.86 -0.71
CA ALA A 40 11.31 12.05 -1.41
C ALA A 40 11.52 13.23 -0.45
N LYS A 41 10.59 13.48 0.48
CA LYS A 41 10.73 14.53 1.50
C LYS A 41 11.93 14.34 2.41
N ALA A 42 12.31 13.09 2.70
CA ALA A 42 13.49 12.76 3.49
C ALA A 42 14.83 12.96 2.73
N GLY A 43 14.78 13.38 1.46
CA GLY A 43 15.97 13.66 0.65
C GLY A 43 16.72 12.41 0.18
N TYR A 44 16.10 11.22 0.27
CA TYR A 44 16.73 10.00 -0.21
C TYR A 44 16.62 9.86 -1.73
N PRO A 45 17.65 9.32 -2.41
CA PRO A 45 17.57 8.99 -3.82
C PRO A 45 16.50 7.94 -4.06
N TYR A 46 15.58 8.18 -4.99
CA TYR A 46 14.53 7.22 -5.35
C TYR A 46 15.14 5.86 -5.71
N ARG A 47 14.68 4.79 -5.05
CA ARG A 47 15.22 3.42 -5.21
C ARG A 47 14.43 2.55 -6.18
N GLY A 48 13.45 3.11 -6.90
CA GLY A 48 12.66 2.38 -7.88
C GLY A 48 11.48 1.60 -7.31
N ASN A 49 10.66 1.10 -8.22
CA ASN A 49 9.39 0.42 -7.91
C ASN A 49 9.55 -0.85 -7.08
N GLU A 50 10.63 -1.61 -7.24
CA GLU A 50 10.86 -2.87 -6.51
C GLU A 50 11.03 -2.61 -5.01
N TYR A 51 11.78 -1.56 -4.66
CA TYR A 51 11.97 -1.15 -3.27
C TYR A 51 10.66 -0.67 -2.65
N THR A 52 9.87 0.12 -3.40
CA THR A 52 8.54 0.54 -2.93
C THR A 52 7.62 -0.66 -2.74
N TYR A 53 7.60 -1.62 -3.67
CA TYR A 53 6.82 -2.84 -3.54
C TYR A 53 7.19 -3.62 -2.27
N ASP A 54 8.48 -3.85 -2.02
CA ASP A 54 8.94 -4.57 -0.83
C ASP A 54 8.52 -3.86 0.47
N TYR A 55 8.59 -2.53 0.49
CA TYR A 55 8.14 -1.73 1.62
C TYR A 55 6.62 -1.87 1.84
N VAL A 56 5.82 -1.65 0.79
CA VAL A 56 4.36 -1.70 0.89
C VAL A 56 3.87 -3.12 1.23
N SER A 57 4.47 -4.17 0.65
CA SER A 57 4.16 -5.56 1.01
C SER A 57 4.42 -5.84 2.50
N LYS A 58 5.49 -5.29 3.08
CA LYS A 58 5.73 -5.39 4.54
C LYS A 58 4.65 -4.66 5.35
N GLN A 59 4.24 -3.47 4.92
CA GLN A 59 3.16 -2.73 5.60
C GLN A 59 1.83 -3.50 5.53
N ILE A 60 1.49 -4.07 4.39
CA ILE A 60 0.31 -4.93 4.21
C ILE A 60 0.40 -6.13 5.16
N LYS A 61 1.51 -6.85 5.20
CA LYS A 61 1.68 -8.01 6.09
C LYS A 61 1.56 -7.66 7.58
N GLN A 62 2.02 -6.48 7.98
CA GLN A 62 2.01 -6.04 9.37
C GLN A 62 0.66 -5.48 9.83
N HIS A 63 -0.02 -4.75 8.95
CA HIS A 63 -1.18 -3.92 9.33
C HIS A 63 -2.44 -4.19 8.50
N GLY A 64 -2.32 -4.90 7.37
CA GLY A 64 -3.37 -5.08 6.37
C GLY A 64 -4.65 -5.71 6.91
N ALA A 65 -4.54 -6.64 7.86
CA ALA A 65 -5.68 -7.30 8.50
C ALA A 65 -6.61 -6.32 9.26
N SER A 66 -6.08 -5.18 9.72
CA SER A 66 -6.82 -4.17 10.49
C SER A 66 -7.01 -2.85 9.73
N LEU A 67 -6.57 -2.73 8.48
CA LEU A 67 -6.66 -1.48 7.72
C LEU A 67 -8.10 -1.00 7.53
N HIS A 68 -9.09 -1.91 7.49
CA HIS A 68 -10.51 -1.56 7.37
C HIS A 68 -11.06 -0.82 8.59
N LEU A 69 -10.35 -0.85 9.73
CA LEU A 69 -10.70 -0.13 10.95
C LEU A 69 -10.19 1.32 10.94
N VAL A 70 -9.30 1.66 10.00
CA VAL A 70 -8.75 3.02 9.92
C VAL A 70 -9.82 3.94 9.35
N GLU A 71 -10.19 4.96 10.12
CA GLU A 71 -11.10 6.01 9.65
C GLU A 71 -10.51 6.72 8.44
N ARG A 72 -11.26 6.70 7.34
CA ARG A 72 -10.97 7.53 6.17
C ARG A 72 -11.27 8.99 6.54
N LYS A 73 -10.23 9.80 6.70
CA LYS A 73 -10.39 11.26 6.66
C LYS A 73 -10.41 11.68 5.19
N GLU A 74 -11.55 12.16 4.72
CA GLU A 74 -11.60 12.91 3.46
C GLU A 74 -10.67 14.11 3.61
N ARG A 75 -9.70 14.25 2.69
CA ARG A 75 -8.78 15.39 2.66
C ARG A 75 -9.47 16.64 2.14
#